data_AF-A0A9P4P488-F1
#
_entry.id   AF-A0A9P4P488-F1
#
_cell.length_a   1.000
_cell.length_b   1.000
_cell.length_c   1.000
_cell.angle_alpha   90.00
_cell.angle_beta   90.00
_cell.angle_gamma   90.00
#
_symmetry.space_group_name_H-M   'P 1'
#
loop_
_entity.id
_entity.type
_entity.pdbx_description
1 polymer ?
#
loop_
_entity_poly.entity_id
_entity_poly.type
_entity_poly.pdbx_seq_one_letter_code
_entity_poly.pdbx_strand_id
1 'polypeptide(L)'
;MPEPSKLKVGVLPIPIYARAKRPYTKRDILELTLKQNQPMKIIEVKSEWWFIARLQGSGKEGWVPVQYVTLTPQTLSDEEAKKVFDEWKSKVEIAIGEKTGFNQNGGVMKHEPITAATFPNIPIEVMGCEKVACTNRKLEKCQLGACVHEIETLMKGVGEAYCSKWLWRESLMWHPDQFSKKCSKEWRDEGAAAGSEMFIILQDIVDKERAKERVRKGVD
;
A
#
# COMPACT_ATOMS: atom_id res chain seq x y z
N MET A 1 11.17 9.77 -5.40
CA MET A 1 10.31 10.52 -4.47
C MET A 1 9.48 11.51 -5.24
N PRO A 2 8.17 11.71 -4.95
CA PRO A 2 7.59 12.99 -5.29
C PRO A 2 8.46 14.02 -4.59
N GLU A 3 9.01 14.96 -5.35
CA GLU A 3 9.66 16.09 -4.71
C GLU A 3 8.65 16.72 -3.75
N PRO A 4 9.09 17.20 -2.58
CA PRO A 4 8.18 17.83 -1.63
C PRO A 4 7.32 18.95 -2.27
N SER A 5 7.83 19.57 -3.33
CA SER A 5 7.17 20.57 -4.18
C SER A 5 5.97 20.05 -5.00
N LYS A 6 5.77 18.74 -5.12
CA LYS A 6 4.72 18.10 -5.94
C LYS A 6 3.52 17.61 -5.12
N LEU A 7 3.56 17.72 -3.80
CA LEU A 7 2.42 17.32 -2.95
C LEU A 7 1.33 18.41 -2.97
N LYS A 8 0.07 18.00 -3.08
CA LYS A 8 -1.08 18.92 -2.99
C LYS A 8 -1.25 19.38 -1.54
N VAL A 9 -1.43 20.68 -1.34
CA VAL A 9 -1.76 21.27 -0.04
C VAL A 9 -3.07 20.68 0.48
N GLY A 10 -3.08 20.32 1.77
CA GLY A 10 -4.22 19.71 2.43
C GLY A 10 -3.83 18.56 3.35
N VAL A 11 -4.83 18.08 4.10
CA VAL A 11 -4.68 16.88 4.93
C VAL A 11 -4.41 15.70 4.03
N LEU A 12 -3.33 14.98 4.31
CA LEU A 12 -3.04 13.77 3.57
C LEU A 12 -4.00 12.69 4.08
N PRO A 13 -4.73 12.00 3.19
CA PRO A 13 -5.57 10.88 3.62
C PRO A 13 -4.74 9.77 4.27
N ILE A 14 -3.41 9.77 4.02
CA ILE A 14 -2.44 8.83 4.59
C ILE A 14 -1.20 9.58 5.08
N PRO A 15 -0.73 9.29 6.30
CA PRO A 15 0.53 9.84 6.76
C PRO A 15 1.74 9.29 5.97
N ILE A 16 2.56 10.17 5.39
CA ILE A 16 3.79 9.77 4.68
C ILE A 16 4.94 9.63 5.69
N TYR A 17 5.62 8.49 5.72
CA TYR A 17 6.78 8.32 6.60
C TYR A 17 7.89 9.25 6.16
N ALA A 18 8.58 9.85 7.13
CA ALA A 18 9.68 10.74 6.86
C ALA A 18 10.72 10.71 7.96
N ARG A 19 11.90 11.24 7.65
CA ARG A 19 12.99 11.45 8.60
C ARG A 19 13.52 12.86 8.50
N ALA A 20 13.97 13.39 9.63
CA ALA A 20 14.66 14.67 9.66
C ALA A 20 16.02 14.55 8.96
N LYS A 21 16.23 15.31 7.87
CA LYS A 21 17.49 15.37 7.12
C LYS A 21 18.64 15.86 7.99
N ARG A 22 18.37 16.79 8.90
CA ARG A 22 19.31 17.42 9.84
C ARG A 22 18.57 17.97 11.06
N PRO A 23 19.27 18.30 12.16
CA PRO A 23 18.63 18.87 13.34
C PRO A 23 17.91 20.19 13.00
N TYR A 24 16.79 20.44 13.65
CA TYR A 24 16.02 21.68 13.54
C TYR A 24 15.55 22.09 14.93
N THR A 25 15.79 23.35 15.30
CA THR A 25 15.27 23.91 16.55
C THR A 25 14.05 24.75 16.22
N LYS A 26 12.92 24.45 16.86
CA LYS A 26 11.68 25.19 16.67
C LYS A 26 11.88 26.68 16.94
N ARG A 27 11.25 27.52 16.12
CA ARG A 27 11.23 28.98 16.25
C ARG A 27 9.91 29.48 16.83
N ASP A 28 8.85 28.71 16.64
CA ASP A 28 7.50 28.99 17.12
C ASP A 28 6.98 27.87 18.03
N ILE A 29 5.91 28.13 18.78
CA ILE A 29 5.23 27.17 19.63
C ILE A 29 4.56 26.03 18.85
N LEU A 30 4.16 26.29 17.59
CA LEU A 30 3.51 25.32 16.71
C LEU A 30 4.49 24.36 16.04
N GLU A 31 5.79 24.65 16.11
CA GLU A 31 6.84 23.90 15.44
C GLU A 31 7.43 22.79 16.31
N LEU A 32 7.94 21.73 15.67
CA LEU A 32 8.64 20.64 16.32
C LEU A 32 10.16 20.82 16.26
N THR A 33 10.83 20.61 17.39
CA THR A 33 12.29 20.40 17.39
C THR A 33 12.60 19.01 16.85
N LEU A 34 13.48 18.93 15.85
CA LEU A 34 13.91 17.70 15.20
C LEU A 34 15.36 17.37 15.54
N LYS A 35 15.62 16.09 15.82
CA LYS A 35 16.97 15.50 15.84
C LYS A 35 17.29 14.91 14.47
N GLN A 36 18.56 14.84 14.09
CA GLN A 36 18.96 14.21 12.83
C GLN A 36 18.44 12.76 12.76
N ASN A 37 17.96 12.36 11.58
CA ASN A 37 17.36 11.05 11.29
C ASN A 37 16.11 10.70 12.12
N GLN A 38 15.54 11.66 12.85
CA GLN A 38 14.37 11.41 13.69
C GLN A 38 13.17 10.99 12.83
N PRO A 39 12.55 9.83 13.12
CA PRO A 39 11.40 9.34 12.37
C PRO A 39 10.11 10.10 12.72
N MET A 40 9.31 10.37 11.69
CA MET A 40 8.02 11.05 11.81
C MET A 40 7.06 10.59 10.70
N LYS A 41 5.79 10.95 10.83
CA LYS A 41 4.78 10.79 9.79
C LYS A 41 4.23 12.16 9.39
N ILE A 42 4.29 12.52 8.11
CA ILE A 42 3.70 13.75 7.58
C ILE A 42 2.22 13.52 7.37
N ILE A 43 1.37 14.27 8.09
CA ILE A 43 -0.09 14.09 8.10
C ILE A 43 -0.81 15.17 7.29
N GLU A 44 -0.20 16.33 7.08
CA GLU A 44 -0.77 17.43 6.31
C GLU A 44 0.34 18.18 5.57
N VAL A 45 0.06 18.57 4.34
CA VAL A 45 0.88 19.51 3.58
C VAL A 45 0.28 20.89 3.80
N LYS A 46 0.92 21.69 4.66
CA LYS A 46 0.39 22.99 5.06
C LYS A 46 0.62 24.05 3.99
N SER A 47 1.82 24.04 3.42
CA SER A 47 2.25 24.91 2.32
C SER A 47 3.47 24.31 1.63
N GLU A 48 4.03 25.02 0.66
CA GLU A 48 5.31 24.68 0.02
C GLU A 48 6.51 24.67 0.98
N TRP A 49 6.38 25.31 2.16
CA TRP A 49 7.43 25.44 3.17
C TRP A 49 7.23 24.55 4.39
N TRP A 50 5.98 24.14 4.67
CA TRP A 50 5.61 23.52 5.93
C TRP A 50 4.80 22.23 5.75
N PHE A 51 5.20 21.21 6.50
CA PHE A 51 4.40 20.03 6.78
C PHE A 51 3.91 20.06 8.22
N ILE A 52 2.76 19.42 8.48
CA ILE A 52 2.43 18.97 9.83
C ILE A 52 2.89 17.52 9.95
N ALA A 53 3.70 17.25 10.97
CA ALA A 53 4.27 15.94 11.23
C ALA A 53 3.91 15.44 12.62
N ARG A 54 3.80 14.12 12.76
CA ARG A 54 3.67 13.39 14.04
C ARG A 54 4.96 12.63 14.31
N LEU A 55 5.62 12.91 15.45
CA LEU A 55 6.85 12.22 15.85
C LEU A 55 6.55 10.76 16.24
N GLN A 56 7.34 9.82 15.72
CA GLN A 56 7.26 8.43 16.14
C GLN A 56 7.94 8.28 17.52
N GLY A 57 7.20 7.77 18.50
CA GLY A 57 7.64 7.61 19.90
C GLY A 57 6.88 8.51 20.88
N SER A 58 6.90 9.83 20.68
CA SER A 58 6.19 10.77 21.58
C SER A 58 4.75 11.06 21.15
N GLY A 59 4.40 10.78 19.89
CA GLY A 59 3.09 11.12 19.32
C GLY A 59 2.85 12.62 19.14
N LYS A 60 3.81 13.49 19.49
CA LYS A 60 3.68 14.94 19.36
C LYS A 60 3.54 15.35 17.91
N GLU A 61 2.62 16.27 17.67
CA GLU A 61 2.37 16.88 16.37
C GLU A 61 2.83 18.32 16.33
N GLY A 62 3.22 18.77 15.14
CA GLY A 62 3.53 20.18 14.90
C GLY A 62 4.20 20.39 13.55
N TRP A 63 4.55 21.63 13.29
CA TRP A 63 5.06 22.06 12.01
C TRP A 63 6.54 21.71 11.86
N VAL A 64 6.90 21.22 10.67
CA VAL A 64 8.28 20.94 10.29
C VAL A 64 8.58 21.56 8.92
N PRO A 65 9.76 22.16 8.73
CA PRO A 65 10.08 22.76 7.45
C PRO A 65 10.35 21.68 6.41
N VAL A 66 9.77 21.82 5.22
CA VAL A 66 9.90 20.88 4.11
C VAL A 66 11.37 20.55 3.78
N GLN A 67 12.24 21.56 3.79
CA GLN A 67 13.67 21.40 3.48
C GLN A 67 14.45 20.55 4.51
N TYR A 68 13.89 20.34 5.69
CA TYR A 68 14.49 19.55 6.77
C TYR A 68 13.96 18.13 6.82
N VAL A 69 13.09 17.75 5.89
CA VAL A 69 12.42 16.46 5.85
C VAL A 69 12.82 15.70 4.60
N THR A 70 13.18 14.43 4.80
CA THR A 70 13.30 13.45 3.73
C THR A 70 12.13 12.49 3.89
N LEU A 71 11.19 12.52 2.95
CA LEU A 71 10.15 11.50 2.89
C LEU A 71 10.84 10.14 2.69
N THR A 72 10.43 9.14 3.43
CA THR A 72 10.99 7.80 3.32
C THR A 72 9.94 6.89 2.72
N PRO A 73 10.32 5.97 1.81
CA PRO A 73 9.47 4.86 1.46
C PRO A 73 9.01 4.20 2.75
N GLN A 74 7.72 3.89 2.81
CA GLN A 74 7.09 3.30 3.96
C GLN A 74 7.66 1.88 4.17
N THR A 75 8.74 1.76 4.96
CA THR A 75 9.19 0.46 5.45
C THR A 75 8.33 0.14 6.64
N LEU A 76 7.23 -0.59 6.39
CA LEU A 76 6.43 -1.18 7.45
C LEU A 76 7.33 -2.14 8.25
N SER A 77 7.24 -2.10 9.58
CA SER A 77 7.77 -3.20 10.39
C SER A 77 7.06 -4.51 10.01
N ASP A 78 7.62 -5.65 10.38
CA ASP A 78 6.97 -6.95 10.11
C ASP A 78 5.56 -7.00 10.73
N GLU A 79 5.37 -6.42 11.92
CA GLU A 79 4.06 -6.33 12.57
C GLU A 79 3.10 -5.38 11.85
N GLU A 80 3.58 -4.21 11.40
CA GLU A 80 2.76 -3.27 10.62
C GLU A 80 2.37 -3.87 9.26
N ALA A 81 3.32 -4.53 8.57
CA ALA A 81 3.09 -5.19 7.30
C ALA A 81 2.06 -6.32 7.44
N LYS A 82 2.19 -7.13 8.51
CA LYS A 82 1.22 -8.17 8.83
C LYS A 82 -0.16 -7.60 9.08
N LYS A 83 -0.27 -6.55 9.88
CA LYS A 83 -1.55 -5.90 10.17
C LYS A 83 -2.21 -5.36 8.90
N VAL A 84 -1.45 -4.65 8.07
CA VAL A 84 -1.94 -4.10 6.79
C VAL A 84 -2.39 -5.22 5.86
N PHE A 85 -1.64 -6.32 5.80
CA PHE A 85 -2.00 -7.49 5.00
C PHE A 85 -3.27 -8.17 5.52
N ASP A 86 -3.40 -8.43 6.83
CA ASP A 86 -4.56 -9.08 7.42
C ASP A 86 -5.85 -8.26 7.18
N GLU A 87 -5.78 -6.94 7.35
CA GLU A 87 -6.90 -6.02 7.11
C GLU A 87 -7.31 -6.00 5.63
N TRP A 88 -6.33 -5.95 4.72
CA TRP A 88 -6.59 -6.00 3.29
C TRP A 88 -7.15 -7.36 2.85
N LYS A 89 -6.55 -8.46 3.30
CA LYS A 89 -6.97 -9.82 2.96
C LYS A 89 -8.39 -10.10 3.43
N SER A 90 -8.77 -9.61 4.61
CA SER A 90 -10.16 -9.68 5.09
C SER A 90 -11.14 -9.00 4.11
N LYS A 91 -10.80 -7.81 3.59
CA LYS A 91 -11.61 -7.11 2.56
C LYS A 91 -11.69 -7.92 1.27
N VAL A 92 -10.57 -8.52 0.83
CA VAL A 92 -10.53 -9.38 -0.36
C VAL A 92 -11.46 -10.59 -0.19
N GLU A 93 -11.37 -11.30 0.94
CA GLU A 93 -12.19 -12.50 1.19
C GLU A 93 -13.69 -12.18 1.27
N ILE A 94 -14.05 -11.03 1.85
CA ILE A 94 -15.43 -10.53 1.86
C ILE A 94 -15.89 -10.21 0.44
N ALA A 95 -15.11 -9.46 -0.33
CA ALA A 95 -15.46 -9.03 -1.68
C ALA A 95 -15.57 -10.21 -2.67
N ILE A 96 -14.66 -11.18 -2.56
CA ILE A 96 -14.57 -12.35 -3.45
C ILE A 96 -15.57 -13.45 -3.03
N GLY A 97 -16.15 -13.32 -1.84
CA GLY A 97 -17.20 -14.18 -1.32
C GLY A 97 -16.73 -15.49 -0.70
N GLU A 98 -15.49 -15.53 -0.22
CA GLU A 98 -14.93 -16.69 0.50
C GLU A 98 -15.29 -16.68 1.99
N LYS A 99 -15.67 -15.51 2.53
CA LYS A 99 -16.19 -15.37 3.90
C LYS A 99 -17.58 -14.77 3.91
N THR A 100 -18.44 -15.32 4.76
CA THR A 100 -19.76 -14.78 5.06
C THR A 100 -19.59 -13.50 5.89
N GLY A 101 -20.01 -12.37 5.35
CA GLY A 101 -20.13 -11.14 6.13
C GLY A 101 -21.34 -11.19 7.04
N PHE A 102 -21.27 -10.57 8.22
CA PHE A 102 -22.42 -10.35 9.09
C PHE A 102 -22.77 -8.86 9.09
N ASN A 103 -24.06 -8.52 8.95
CA ASN A 103 -24.50 -7.15 9.11
C ASN A 103 -24.56 -6.77 10.60
N GLN A 104 -24.84 -5.51 10.90
CA GLN A 104 -24.92 -4.99 12.28
C GLN A 104 -25.98 -5.68 13.15
N ASN A 105 -26.93 -6.39 12.52
CA ASN A 105 -28.01 -7.12 13.19
C ASN A 105 -27.72 -8.65 13.27
N GLY A 106 -26.49 -9.08 12.96
CA GLY A 106 -26.11 -10.51 12.96
C GLY A 106 -26.67 -11.33 11.81
N GLY A 107 -27.31 -10.70 10.82
CA GLY A 107 -27.80 -11.35 9.61
C GLY A 107 -26.68 -11.64 8.62
N VAL A 108 -26.76 -12.78 7.94
CA VAL A 108 -25.87 -13.15 6.84
C VAL A 108 -25.98 -12.12 5.72
N MET A 109 -24.87 -11.44 5.40
CA MET A 109 -24.81 -10.57 4.22
C MET A 109 -24.89 -11.44 2.97
N LYS A 110 -25.86 -11.15 2.11
CA LYS A 110 -25.94 -11.73 0.77
C LYS A 110 -24.70 -11.26 -0.02
N HIS A 111 -24.03 -12.16 -0.75
CA HIS A 111 -22.91 -11.74 -1.58
C HIS A 111 -23.37 -10.76 -2.64
N GLU A 112 -22.92 -9.52 -2.52
CA GLU A 112 -23.15 -8.47 -3.50
C GLU A 112 -22.01 -8.48 -4.55
N PRO A 113 -22.32 -8.16 -5.82
CA PRO A 113 -21.29 -7.99 -6.82
C PRO A 113 -20.28 -6.91 -6.43
N ILE A 114 -19.00 -7.13 -6.77
CA ILE A 114 -17.93 -6.16 -6.55
C ILE A 114 -18.20 -4.93 -7.43
N THR A 115 -18.20 -3.75 -6.81
CA THR A 115 -18.31 -2.45 -7.48
C THR A 115 -17.01 -1.67 -7.27
N ALA A 116 -16.88 -0.51 -7.92
CA ALA A 116 -15.77 0.40 -7.66
C ALA A 116 -15.62 0.77 -6.17
N ALA A 117 -16.75 0.87 -5.43
CA ALA A 117 -16.75 1.24 -4.01
C ALA A 117 -16.36 0.08 -3.08
N THR A 118 -16.64 -1.17 -3.48
CA THR A 118 -16.36 -2.38 -2.69
C THR A 118 -15.10 -3.11 -3.13
N PHE A 119 -14.44 -2.66 -4.20
CA PHE A 119 -13.18 -3.23 -4.66
C PHE A 119 -12.09 -3.13 -3.57
N PRO A 120 -11.37 -4.23 -3.27
CA PRO A 120 -10.30 -4.24 -2.27
C PRO A 120 -9.03 -3.56 -2.80
N ASN A 121 -9.07 -2.24 -2.87
CA ASN A 121 -7.96 -1.39 -3.28
C ASN A 121 -6.69 -1.68 -2.46
N ILE A 122 -5.53 -1.51 -3.11
CA ILE A 122 -4.23 -1.71 -2.47
C ILE A 122 -4.09 -0.74 -1.29
N PRO A 123 -3.66 -1.21 -0.11
CA PRO A 123 -3.42 -0.33 1.01
C PRO A 123 -2.35 0.68 0.62
N ILE A 124 -2.77 1.93 0.69
CA ILE A 124 -1.94 3.12 0.64
C ILE A 124 -0.64 3.01 1.45
N GLU A 125 -0.64 2.24 2.55
CA GLU A 125 0.51 1.99 3.42
C GLU A 125 1.66 1.22 2.74
N VAL A 126 1.39 0.53 1.63
CA VAL A 126 2.44 -0.13 0.83
C VAL A 126 2.79 0.65 -0.43
N MET A 127 2.09 1.76 -0.73
CA MET A 127 2.22 2.51 -1.99
C MET A 127 3.35 3.57 -1.98
N GLY A 128 4.57 3.14 -1.61
CA GLY A 128 5.74 4.02 -1.47
C GLY A 128 6.84 3.84 -2.52
N CYS A 129 6.62 3.11 -3.61
CA CYS A 129 7.66 2.83 -4.61
C CYS A 129 7.86 3.99 -5.57
N GLU A 130 9.13 4.36 -5.75
CA GLU A 130 9.54 5.56 -6.49
C GLU A 130 10.53 5.30 -7.63
N LYS A 131 10.75 4.02 -7.95
CA LYS A 131 11.53 3.67 -9.14
C LYS A 131 10.85 4.31 -10.34
N VAL A 132 11.60 5.03 -11.17
CA VAL A 132 11.06 5.78 -12.32
C VAL A 132 10.15 4.91 -13.19
N ALA A 133 10.56 3.67 -13.47
CA ALA A 133 9.76 2.71 -14.22
C ALA A 133 8.41 2.39 -13.56
N CYS A 134 8.35 2.33 -12.22
CA CYS A 134 7.11 2.11 -11.48
C CYS A 134 6.22 3.36 -11.46
N THR A 135 6.81 4.55 -11.32
CA THR A 135 6.06 5.81 -11.37
C THR A 135 5.39 6.00 -12.73
N ASN A 136 6.13 5.77 -13.82
CA ASN A 136 5.58 5.89 -15.18
C ASN A 136 4.44 4.88 -15.41
N ARG A 137 4.64 3.62 -14.99
CA ARG A 137 3.60 2.59 -15.07
C ARG A 137 2.32 3.00 -14.33
N LYS A 138 2.44 3.61 -13.15
CA LYS A 138 1.29 4.08 -12.37
C LYS A 138 0.52 5.21 -13.06
N LEU A 139 1.22 6.11 -13.76
CA LEU A 139 0.61 7.27 -14.40
C LEU A 139 -0.12 6.93 -15.70
N GLU A 140 0.35 5.93 -16.45
CA GLU A 140 -0.15 5.71 -17.80
C GLU A 140 -1.41 4.84 -17.88
N LYS A 141 -1.59 3.84 -17.00
CA LYS A 141 -2.69 2.84 -17.14
C LYS A 141 -2.90 1.88 -15.96
N CYS A 142 -2.36 2.16 -14.77
CA CYS A 142 -2.43 1.22 -13.65
C CYS A 142 -3.79 1.31 -12.95
N GLN A 143 -4.62 0.26 -13.09
CA GLN A 143 -5.94 0.17 -12.44
C GLN A 143 -5.80 -0.01 -10.94
N LEU A 144 -4.73 -0.67 -10.49
CA LEU A 144 -4.46 -0.92 -9.08
C LEU A 144 -3.81 0.26 -8.36
N GLY A 145 -3.26 1.24 -9.09
CA GLY A 145 -2.44 2.32 -8.51
C GLY A 145 -1.11 1.85 -7.89
N ALA A 146 -0.75 0.57 -8.04
CA ALA A 146 0.37 -0.07 -7.37
C ALA A 146 1.31 -0.79 -8.36
N CYS A 147 2.61 -0.79 -8.07
CA CYS A 147 3.60 -1.51 -8.86
C CYS A 147 3.93 -2.88 -8.23
N VAL A 148 4.68 -3.71 -8.97
CA VAL A 148 5.13 -5.02 -8.49
C VAL A 148 5.81 -5.00 -7.13
N HIS A 149 6.63 -3.98 -6.83
CA HIS A 149 7.34 -3.90 -5.55
C HIS A 149 6.40 -3.65 -4.37
N GLU A 150 5.31 -2.92 -4.59
CA GLU A 150 4.34 -2.56 -3.55
C GLU A 150 3.41 -3.73 -3.28
N ILE A 151 2.99 -4.42 -4.35
CA ILE A 151 2.26 -5.70 -4.21
C ILE A 151 3.15 -6.73 -3.53
N GLU A 152 4.43 -6.85 -3.89
CA GLU A 152 5.36 -7.76 -3.22
C GLU A 152 5.52 -7.40 -1.73
N THR A 153 5.60 -6.11 -1.39
CA THR A 153 5.66 -5.63 -0.01
C THR A 153 4.39 -6.01 0.77
N LEU A 154 3.21 -5.82 0.17
CA LEU A 154 1.94 -6.25 0.74
C LEU A 154 1.90 -7.76 0.97
N MET A 155 2.24 -8.55 -0.05
CA MET A 155 2.21 -10.01 0.02
C MET A 155 3.14 -10.57 1.10
N LYS A 156 4.30 -9.95 1.32
CA LYS A 156 5.23 -10.33 2.40
C LYS A 156 4.65 -10.16 3.79
N GLY A 157 3.58 -9.38 3.96
CA GLY A 157 2.84 -9.26 5.21
C GLY A 157 2.24 -10.59 5.70
N VAL A 158 2.10 -11.61 4.85
CA VAL A 158 1.70 -12.97 5.29
C VAL A 158 2.76 -13.65 6.18
N GLY A 159 3.98 -13.13 6.24
CA GLY A 159 5.05 -13.64 7.09
C GLY A 159 5.63 -14.96 6.57
N GLU A 160 5.81 -15.94 7.47
CA GLU A 160 6.49 -17.21 7.18
C GLU A 160 5.82 -18.05 6.07
N ALA A 161 4.53 -17.83 5.81
CA ALA A 161 3.82 -18.51 4.73
C ALA A 161 4.21 -18.00 3.33
N TYR A 162 4.94 -16.88 3.25
CA TYR A 162 5.35 -16.27 1.99
C TYR A 162 6.30 -17.21 1.23
N CYS A 163 5.80 -17.79 0.15
CA CYS A 163 6.56 -18.65 -0.76
C CYS A 163 5.91 -18.69 -2.15
N SER A 164 6.64 -19.21 -3.14
CA SER A 164 6.14 -19.29 -4.52
C SER A 164 4.81 -20.04 -4.65
N LYS A 165 4.64 -21.11 -3.87
CA LYS A 165 3.41 -21.92 -3.85
C LYS A 165 2.22 -21.15 -3.28
N TRP A 166 2.44 -20.37 -2.22
CA TRP A 166 1.40 -19.56 -1.61
C TRP A 166 0.97 -18.42 -2.55
N LEU A 167 1.94 -17.70 -3.11
CA LEU A 167 1.71 -16.63 -4.09
C LEU A 167 0.91 -17.12 -5.31
N TRP A 168 1.24 -18.31 -5.82
CA TRP A 168 0.51 -18.88 -6.95
C TRP A 168 -0.95 -19.15 -6.59
N ARG A 169 -1.24 -19.74 -5.43
CA ARG A 169 -2.63 -19.95 -4.99
C ARG A 169 -3.38 -18.64 -4.88
N GLU A 170 -2.73 -17.63 -4.31
CA GLU A 170 -3.32 -16.32 -4.12
C GLU A 170 -3.63 -15.64 -5.46
N SER A 171 -2.79 -15.83 -6.47
CA SER A 171 -3.03 -15.30 -7.81
C SER A 171 -4.31 -15.84 -8.45
N LEU A 172 -4.70 -17.09 -8.19
CA LEU A 172 -5.84 -17.72 -8.87
C LEU A 172 -7.17 -17.01 -8.59
N MET A 173 -7.30 -16.35 -7.43
CA MET A 173 -8.49 -15.57 -7.08
C MET A 173 -8.67 -14.35 -8.00
N TRP A 174 -7.58 -13.86 -8.58
CA TRP A 174 -7.53 -12.68 -9.43
C TRP A 174 -7.59 -13.00 -10.93
N HIS A 175 -7.74 -14.28 -11.29
CA HIS A 175 -7.84 -14.68 -12.70
C HIS A 175 -8.97 -13.89 -13.39
N PRO A 176 -8.74 -13.25 -14.55
CA PRO A 176 -9.69 -12.32 -15.16
C PRO A 176 -11.07 -12.94 -15.38
N ASP A 177 -11.13 -14.20 -15.83
CA ASP A 177 -12.40 -14.91 -16.05
C ASP A 177 -13.18 -15.21 -14.78
N GLN A 178 -12.50 -15.38 -13.64
CA GLN A 178 -13.14 -15.67 -12.36
C GLN A 178 -13.50 -14.37 -11.63
N PHE A 179 -12.61 -13.38 -11.68
CA PHE A 179 -12.79 -12.11 -11.01
C PHE A 179 -13.91 -11.27 -11.66
N SER A 180 -13.95 -11.20 -13.00
CA SER A 180 -14.98 -10.45 -13.75
C SER A 180 -16.41 -10.95 -13.48
N LYS A 181 -16.60 -12.24 -13.23
CA LYS A 181 -17.90 -12.82 -12.88
C LYS A 181 -18.42 -12.32 -11.54
N LYS A 182 -17.53 -11.91 -10.64
CA LYS A 182 -17.85 -11.38 -9.31
C LYS A 182 -18.16 -9.88 -9.36
N CYS A 183 -17.82 -9.19 -10.44
CA CYS A 183 -18.05 -7.75 -10.58
C CYS A 183 -19.49 -7.44 -11.00
N SER A 184 -19.98 -6.27 -10.58
CA SER A 184 -21.27 -5.72 -11.04
C SER A 184 -21.24 -5.49 -12.55
N LYS A 185 -22.40 -5.36 -13.19
CA LYS A 185 -22.46 -5.19 -14.65
C LYS A 185 -21.82 -3.87 -15.08
N GLU A 186 -21.97 -2.84 -14.26
CA GLU A 186 -21.55 -1.46 -14.51
C GLU A 186 -20.05 -1.25 -14.31
N TRP A 187 -19.38 -2.17 -13.62
CA TRP A 187 -17.94 -2.09 -13.30
C TRP A 187 -17.17 -3.33 -13.74
N ARG A 188 -17.77 -4.14 -14.62
CA ARG A 188 -17.22 -5.44 -15.01
C ARG A 188 -15.90 -5.31 -15.76
N ASP A 189 -15.81 -4.35 -16.66
CA ASP A 189 -14.66 -4.20 -17.55
C ASP A 189 -13.46 -3.61 -16.79
N GLU A 190 -13.68 -2.58 -15.98
CA GLU A 190 -12.68 -2.00 -15.10
C GLU A 190 -12.23 -3.00 -14.03
N GLY A 191 -13.17 -3.73 -13.42
CA GLY A 191 -12.87 -4.76 -12.44
C GLY A 191 -12.09 -5.93 -13.04
N ALA A 192 -12.45 -6.36 -14.26
CA ALA A 192 -11.69 -7.37 -15.00
C ALA A 192 -10.26 -6.88 -15.31
N ALA A 193 -10.09 -5.62 -15.71
CA ALA A 193 -8.79 -5.02 -15.95
C ALA A 193 -7.93 -4.96 -14.68
N ALA A 194 -8.51 -4.54 -13.55
CA ALA A 194 -7.82 -4.51 -12.25
C ALA A 194 -7.44 -5.92 -11.77
N GLY A 195 -8.35 -6.88 -11.88
CA GLY A 195 -8.09 -8.28 -11.55
C GLY A 195 -6.98 -8.89 -12.42
N SER A 196 -7.04 -8.66 -13.73
CA SER A 196 -6.01 -9.07 -14.69
C SER A 196 -4.63 -8.49 -14.34
N GLU A 197 -4.57 -7.19 -14.01
CA GLU A 197 -3.32 -6.56 -13.60
C GLU A 197 -2.74 -7.20 -12.33
N MET A 198 -3.58 -7.48 -11.32
CA MET A 198 -3.14 -8.14 -10.09
C MET A 198 -2.62 -9.54 -10.39
N PHE A 199 -3.34 -10.31 -11.21
CA PHE A 199 -2.93 -11.64 -11.62
C PHE A 199 -1.55 -11.63 -12.26
N ILE A 200 -1.31 -10.74 -13.23
CA ILE A 200 -0.03 -10.61 -13.93
C ILE A 200 1.10 -10.24 -12.96
N ILE A 201 0.86 -9.28 -12.06
CA ILE A 201 1.86 -8.87 -11.06
C ILE A 201 2.21 -10.06 -10.14
N LEU A 202 1.21 -10.80 -9.67
CA LEU A 202 1.44 -11.95 -8.81
C LEU A 202 2.21 -13.07 -9.54
N GLN A 203 1.92 -13.33 -10.83
CA GLN A 203 2.71 -14.29 -11.61
C GLN A 203 4.19 -13.87 -11.72
N ASP A 204 4.48 -12.59 -11.97
CA ASP A 204 5.86 -12.08 -12.01
C ASP A 204 6.58 -12.27 -10.65
N ILE A 205 5.87 -12.06 -9.53
CA ILE A 205 6.43 -12.31 -8.19
C ILE A 205 6.65 -13.82 -7.96
N VAL A 206 5.71 -14.68 -8.38
CA VAL A 206 5.84 -16.14 -8.30
C VAL A 206 7.09 -16.61 -9.04
N ASP A 207 7.30 -16.15 -10.27
CA ASP A 207 8.44 -16.57 -11.08
C ASP A 207 9.77 -16.10 -10.49
N LYS A 208 9.82 -14.85 -9.99
CA LYS A 208 10.98 -14.34 -9.25
C LYS A 208 11.28 -15.17 -8.00
N GLU A 209 10.27 -15.57 -7.23
CA GLU A 209 10.50 -16.35 -6.02
C GLU A 209 10.90 -17.79 -6.35
N ARG A 210 10.33 -18.41 -7.39
CA ARG A 210 10.77 -19.72 -7.90
C ARG A 210 12.23 -19.70 -8.33
N ALA A 211 12.66 -18.64 -9.03
CA ALA A 211 14.06 -18.48 -9.41
C ALA A 211 14.98 -18.42 -8.17
N LYS A 212 14.61 -17.64 -7.14
CA LYS A 212 15.36 -17.60 -5.87
C LYS A 212 15.39 -18.97 -5.18
N GLU A 213 14.29 -19.70 -5.17
CA GLU A 213 14.20 -21.05 -4.58
C GLU A 213 15.09 -22.07 -5.30
N ARG A 214 15.24 -21.97 -6.63
CA ARG A 214 16.16 -22.81 -7.42
C ARG A 214 17.62 -22.55 -7.07
N VAL A 215 18.01 -21.28 -7.02
CA VAL A 215 19.36 -20.86 -6.61
C VAL A 215 19.68 -21.33 -5.19
N ARG A 216 18.76 -21.18 -4.24
CA ARG A 216 18.93 -21.68 -2.85
C ARG A 216 19.12 -23.20 -2.77
N LYS A 217 18.57 -23.95 -3.73
CA LYS A 217 18.65 -25.42 -3.78
C LYS A 217 19.85 -25.93 -4.60
N GLY A 218 20.65 -25.04 -5.20
CA GLY A 218 21.78 -25.42 -6.04
C GLY A 218 21.37 -26.15 -7.32
N VAL A 219 20.17 -25.86 -7.83
CA VAL A 219 19.64 -26.41 -9.08
C VAL A 219 19.66 -25.29 -10.12
N ASP A 220 20.79 -25.12 -10.81
CA ASP A 220 20.89 -24.31 -12.04
C ASP A 220 20.65 -25.19 -13.28
#